data_AF-J9F4U8-F1
#
_entry.id   AF-J9F4U8-F1
#
_cell.length_a   1.000
_cell.length_b   1.000
_cell.length_c   1.000
_cell.angle_alpha   90.00
_cell.angle_beta   90.00
_cell.angle_gamma   90.00
#
_symmetry.space_group_name_H-M   'P 1'
#
loop_
_entity.id
_entity.type
_entity.pdbx_description
1 polymer ?
#
loop_
_entity_poly.entity_id
_entity_poly.type
_entity_poly.pdbx_seq_one_letter_code
_entity_poly.pdbx_strand_id
1 'polypeptide(L)' 'MSPRQYNVDERRAIQFGICHGFVRKLCIYPVSLKKCDMRRIAKLCDGTRSLEDLAVIFAISPVKLLEGVRDDGNFVFISK' A
#
# COMPACT_ATOMS: atom_id res chain seq x y z
N MET A 1 -2.72 -26.96 -1.91
CA MET A 1 -2.02 -27.42 -0.68
C MET A 1 -2.30 -26.43 0.43
N SER A 2 -2.61 -26.90 1.64
CA SER A 2 -2.74 -26.06 2.83
C SER A 2 -1.51 -26.23 3.73
N PRO A 3 -0.68 -25.19 3.96
CA PRO A 3 0.53 -25.27 4.79
C PRO A 3 0.27 -25.84 6.20
N ARG A 4 -0.93 -25.60 6.73
CA ARG A 4 -1.37 -26.10 8.05
C ARG A 4 -1.36 -27.62 8.16
N GLN A 5 -1.56 -28.33 7.05
CA GLN A 5 -1.48 -29.79 7.02
C GLN A 5 -0.07 -30.32 7.35
N TYR A 6 0.94 -29.45 7.26
CA TYR A 6 2.34 -29.75 7.58
C TYR A 6 2.82 -29.05 8.86
N ASN A 7 1.89 -28.58 9.71
CA ASN A 7 2.19 -27.81 10.92
C ASN A 7 2.97 -26.51 10.67
N VAL A 8 2.85 -25.93 9.47
CA VAL A 8 3.42 -24.62 9.15
C VAL A 8 2.43 -23.52 9.55
N ASP A 9 2.84 -22.68 10.49
CA ASP A 9 2.13 -21.43 10.81
C ASP A 9 2.53 -20.35 9.80
N GLU A 10 1.59 -19.96 8.95
CA GLU A 10 1.84 -19.00 7.88
C GLU A 10 2.27 -17.63 8.42
N ARG A 11 1.71 -17.20 9.56
CA ARG A 11 2.04 -15.89 10.15
C ARG A 11 3.46 -15.88 10.69
N ARG A 12 3.85 -16.95 11.39
CA ARG A 12 5.23 -17.10 11.89
C ARG A 12 6.23 -17.20 10.75
N ALA A 13 5.91 -17.93 9.68
CA ALA A 13 6.77 -18.04 8.51
C ALA A 13 6.98 -16.67 7.82
N ILE A 14 5.92 -15.88 7.66
CA ILE A 14 6.00 -14.52 7.11
C ILE A 14 6.83 -13.61 8.03
N GLN A 15 6.58 -13.62 9.33
CA GLN A 15 7.34 -12.83 10.30
C GLN A 15 8.82 -13.16 10.27
N PHE A 16 9.16 -14.46 10.32
CA PHE A 16 10.53 -14.94 10.20
C PHE A 16 11.16 -14.45 8.89
N GLY A 17 10.45 -14.61 7.77
CA GLY A 17 10.91 -14.14 6.47
C GLY A 17 11.20 -12.63 6.43
N ILE A 18 10.35 -11.81 7.05
CA ILE A 18 10.57 -10.36 7.15
C ILE A 18 11.78 -10.04 8.04
N CYS A 19 11.86 -10.65 9.23
CA CYS A 19 12.94 -10.42 10.18
C CYS A 19 14.33 -10.79 9.63
N HIS A 20 14.39 -11.82 8.77
CA HIS A 20 15.64 -12.29 8.15
C HIS A 20 15.87 -11.75 6.73
N GLY A 21 14.99 -10.88 6.21
CA GLY A 21 15.14 -10.31 4.87
C GLY A 21 14.88 -11.26 3.71
N PHE A 22 14.29 -12.43 3.97
CA PHE A 22 13.84 -13.37 2.93
C PHE A 22 12.54 -12.92 2.25
N VAL A 23 11.72 -12.14 2.96
CA VAL A 23 10.46 -11.60 2.48
C VAL A 23 10.47 -10.10 2.67
N ARG A 24 10.11 -9.35 1.62
CA ARG A 24 9.92 -7.90 1.69
C ARG A 24 8.44 -7.58 1.44
N LYS A 25 7.89 -6.68 2.26
CA LYS A 25 6.57 -6.11 1.99
C LYS A 25 6.71 -5.12 0.84
N LEU A 26 5.94 -5.33 -0.24
CA LEU A 26 5.75 -4.35 -1.30
C LEU A 26 4.55 -3.48 -0.96
N CYS A 27 4.76 -2.18 -0.89
CA CYS A 27 3.71 -1.19 -0.66
C CYS A 27 3.45 -0.39 -1.95
N ILE A 28 2.22 0.13 -2.08
CA ILE A 28 1.83 0.99 -3.19
C ILE A 28 2.01 2.45 -2.76
N TYR A 29 2.67 3.25 -3.59
CA TYR A 29 2.94 4.67 -3.36
C TYR A 29 2.30 5.49 -4.47
N PRO A 30 1.16 6.15 -4.22
CA PRO A 30 0.52 6.98 -5.23
C PRO A 30 1.26 8.32 -5.43
N VAL A 31 1.31 8.77 -6.68
CA VAL A 31 1.91 10.04 -7.11
C VAL A 31 0.91 10.81 -7.95
N SER A 32 0.57 12.03 -7.55
CA SER A 32 -0.28 12.92 -8.34
C SER A 32 0.42 13.37 -9.61
N LEU A 33 -0.25 13.26 -10.76
CA LEU A 33 0.26 13.73 -12.05
C LEU A 33 0.09 15.26 -12.23
N LYS A 34 -0.97 15.82 -11.64
CA LYS A 34 -1.30 17.24 -11.81
C LYS A 34 -0.61 18.07 -10.73
N LYS A 35 0.42 18.81 -11.12
CA LYS A 35 1.19 19.71 -10.23
C LYS A 35 0.36 20.81 -9.57
N CYS A 36 -0.80 21.17 -10.15
CA CYS A 36 -1.67 22.23 -9.63
C CYS A 36 -2.95 21.68 -8.97
N ASP A 37 -3.02 20.39 -8.66
CA ASP A 37 -4.18 19.85 -7.94
C ASP A 37 -4.15 20.31 -6.47
N MET A 38 -5.10 21.17 -6.12
CA MET A 38 -5.22 21.77 -4.79
C MET A 38 -5.86 20.84 -3.75
N ARG A 39 -6.39 19.68 -4.18
CA ARG A 39 -6.99 18.70 -3.27
C ARG A 39 -5.93 18.20 -2.29
N ARG A 40 -6.34 18.04 -1.01
CA ARG A 40 -5.45 17.55 0.04
C ARG A 40 -4.82 16.20 -0.29
N ILE A 41 -5.57 15.30 -0.95
CA ILE A 41 -5.07 13.99 -1.36
C ILE A 41 -3.93 14.09 -2.38
N ALA A 42 -4.05 14.98 -3.37
CA ALA A 42 -3.02 15.17 -4.38
C ALA A 42 -1.69 15.68 -3.80
N LYS A 43 -1.76 16.54 -2.77
CA LYS A 43 -0.58 17.02 -2.05
C LYS A 43 0.14 15.94 -1.23
N LEU A 44 -0.58 14.94 -0.75
CA LEU A 44 0.00 13.85 0.07
C LEU A 44 0.46 12.66 -0.79
N CYS A 45 -0.05 12.53 -2.01
CA CYS A 45 0.38 11.56 -3.01
C CYS A 45 1.61 12.06 -3.78
N ASP A 46 2.77 12.09 -3.14
CA ASP A 46 4.07 12.49 -3.72
C ASP A 46 5.05 11.32 -3.89
N GLY A 47 4.60 10.10 -3.61
CA GLY A 47 5.41 8.88 -3.66
C GLY A 47 6.26 8.61 -2.41
N THR A 48 6.15 9.44 -1.36
CA THR A 48 6.85 9.22 -0.08
C THR A 48 6.03 8.39 0.91
N ARG A 49 4.71 8.48 0.84
CA ARG A 49 3.78 7.75 1.73
C ARG A 49 3.14 6.57 1.03
N SER A 50 3.04 5.46 1.76
CA SER A 50 2.30 4.31 1.27
C SER A 50 0.80 4.58 1.26
N LEU A 51 0.07 3.85 0.43
CA LEU A 51 -1.38 3.88 0.40
C LEU A 51 -1.97 3.54 1.77
N GLU A 52 -1.35 2.61 2.51
CA GLU A 52 -1.79 2.24 3.85
C GLU A 52 -1.63 3.40 4.85
N ASP A 53 -0.54 4.15 4.78
CA ASP A 53 -0.36 5.34 5.63
C ASP A 53 -1.39 6.42 5.29
N LEU A 54 -1.66 6.62 4.00
CA LEU A 54 -2.68 7.56 3.54
C LEU A 54 -4.08 7.13 4.00
N ALA A 55 -4.38 5.84 3.95
CA ALA A 55 -5.64 5.28 4.43
C ALA A 55 -5.88 5.59 5.92
N VAL A 56 -4.84 5.52 6.74
CA VAL A 56 -4.88 5.95 8.15
C VAL A 56 -5.15 7.45 8.27
N ILE A 57 -4.44 8.29 7.51
CA ILE A 57 -4.61 9.76 7.54
C ILE A 57 -6.04 10.18 7.18
N PHE A 58 -6.65 9.50 6.23
CA PHE A 58 -8.01 9.79 5.76
C PHE A 58 -9.11 9.01 6.49
N ALA A 59 -8.74 8.13 7.45
CA ALA A 59 -9.67 7.25 8.16
C ALA A 59 -10.59 6.43 7.22
N ILE A 60 -10.03 5.94 6.10
CA ILE A 60 -10.72 5.14 5.08
C ILE A 60 -10.00 3.81 4.92
N SER A 61 -10.70 2.74 4.54
CA SER A 61 -10.04 1.46 4.24
C SER A 61 -9.09 1.60 3.05
N PRO A 62 -7.89 0.99 3.07
CA PRO A 62 -6.93 1.07 1.96
C PRO A 62 -7.53 0.64 0.61
N VAL A 63 -8.41 -0.36 0.60
CA VAL A 63 -9.08 -0.85 -0.62
C VAL A 63 -9.94 0.23 -1.25
N LYS A 64 -10.86 0.83 -0.48
CA LYS A 64 -11.70 1.95 -0.97
C LYS A 64 -10.89 3.17 -1.39
N LEU A 65 -9.80 3.47 -0.66
CA LEU A 65 -8.90 4.56 -1.05
C LEU A 65 -8.24 4.26 -2.40
N LEU A 66 -7.76 3.03 -2.62
CA LEU A 66 -7.18 2.62 -3.89
C LEU A 66 -8.17 2.75 -5.05
N GLU A 67 -9.41 2.28 -4.85
CA GLU A 67 -10.48 2.37 -5.86
C GLU A 67 -10.74 3.83 -6.23
N GLY A 68 -10.99 4.69 -5.23
CA GLY A 68 -11.26 6.12 -5.50
C GLY A 68 -10.09 6.86 -6.16
N VAL A 69 -8.85 6.53 -5.80
CA VAL A 69 -7.66 7.14 -6.42
C VAL A 69 -7.42 6.61 -7.83
N ARG A 70 -7.76 5.35 -8.12
CA ARG A 70 -7.70 4.77 -9.47
C ARG A 70 -8.75 5.37 -10.38
N ASP A 71 -9.99 5.50 -9.90
CA ASP A 71 -11.11 6.02 -10.68
C ASP A 71 -10.92 7.50 -11.06
N ASP A 72 -10.18 8.26 -10.26
CA ASP A 72 -9.86 9.67 -10.55
C ASP A 72 -8.94 9.84 -11.78
N GLY A 73 -8.14 8.83 -12.13
CA GLY A 73 -7.26 8.82 -13.30
C GLY A 73 -6.07 9.81 -13.27
N ASN A 74 -5.93 10.63 -12.21
CA ASN A 74 -4.85 11.62 -12.09
C ASN A 74 -3.64 11.14 -11.28
N PHE A 75 -3.56 9.85 -10.97
CA PHE A 75 -2.52 9.29 -10.10
C PHE A 75 -1.78 8.13 -10.77
N VAL A 76 -0.47 8.06 -10.54
CA VAL A 76 0.39 6.93 -10.88
C VAL A 76 0.78 6.19 -9.61
N PHE A 77 0.94 4.88 -9.71
CA PHE A 77 1.23 4.03 -8.56
C PHE A 77 2.60 3.40 -8.72
N ILE A 78 3.48 3.60 -7.74
CA ILE A 78 4.81 2.98 -7.69
C ILE A 78 4.78 1.88 -6.62
N SER A 79 5.33 0.70 -6.92
CA SER A 79 5.49 -0.37 -5.94
C SER A 79 6.94 -0.43 -5.46
N LYS A 80 7.17 -0.35 -4.15
CA LYS A 80 8.49 -0.41 -3.51
C LYS A 80 8.46 -1.22 -2.23
#